data_AF-A0A6P0V399-F1
#
_entry.id   AF-A0A6P0V399-F1
#
_cell.length_a   1.000
_cell.length_b   1.000
_cell.length_c   1.000
_cell.angle_alpha   90.00
_cell.angle_beta   90.00
_cell.angle_gamma   90.00
#
_symmetry.space_group_name_H-M   'P 1'
#
loop_
_entity.id
_entity.type
_entity.pdbx_description
1 polymer ?
#
loop_
_entity_poly.entity_id
_entity_poly.type
_entity_poly.pdbx_seq_one_letter_code
_entity_poly.pdbx_strand_id
1 'polypeptide(L)' 'MVAAQLFNQRHGEVIETVYGAVTTGTEWKFLKLSGKKIWIDKRDYFINEVSHILGILTIPFNKSYPIEE' A
#
# COMPACT_ATOMS: atom_id res chain seq x y z
N MET A 1 -0.82 -1.65 9.36
CA MET A 1 -1.89 -0.92 8.60
C MET A 1 -3.09 -0.59 9.48
N VAL A 2 -3.74 -1.56 10.15
CA VAL A 2 -4.90 -1.29 11.05
C VAL A 2 -4.58 -0.26 12.14
N ALA A 3 -3.43 -0.38 12.81
CA ALA A 3 -3.01 0.59 13.81
C ALA A 3 -2.86 2.01 13.24
N ALA A 4 -2.34 2.15 12.01
CA ALA A 4 -2.21 3.43 11.33
C ALA A 4 -3.59 4.02 10.97
N GLN A 5 -4.51 3.18 10.48
CA GLN A 5 -5.89 3.60 10.21
C GLN A 5 -6.58 4.12 11.48
N LEU A 6 -6.46 3.38 12.59
CA LEU A 6 -7.01 3.79 13.89
C LEU A 6 -6.35 5.07 14.43
N PHE A 7 -5.04 5.21 14.25
CA PHE A 7 -4.31 6.41 14.62
C PHE A 7 -4.82 7.63 13.84
N ASN A 8 -4.93 7.52 12.51
CA ASN A 8 -5.41 8.61 11.65
C ASN A 8 -6.85 9.01 12.01
N GLN A 9 -7.75 8.03 12.18
CA GLN A 9 -9.13 8.28 12.60
C GLN A 9 -9.21 9.02 13.94
N ARG A 10 -8.38 8.66 14.92
CA ARG A 10 -8.33 9.33 16.22
C ARG A 10 -7.81 10.77 16.13
N HIS A 11 -7.07 11.13 15.09
CA HIS A 11 -6.55 12.48 14.85
C HIS A 11 -7.43 13.30 13.89
N GLY A 12 -8.60 12.80 13.49
CA GLY A 12 -9.49 13.49 12.56
C GLY A 12 -9.04 13.43 11.10
N GLU A 13 -7.98 12.67 10.79
CA GLU A 13 -7.50 12.45 9.44
C GLU A 13 -8.29 11.32 8.80
N VAL A 14 -9.24 11.67 7.91
CA VAL A 14 -10.08 10.69 7.19
C VAL A 14 -9.31 10.16 5.99
N ILE A 15 -8.25 9.40 6.27
CA ILE A 15 -7.49 8.67 5.24
C ILE A 15 -8.26 7.38 4.95
N GLU A 16 -8.95 7.36 3.82
CA GLU A 16 -9.81 6.24 3.41
C GLU A 16 -9.01 4.96 3.15
N THR A 17 -7.82 5.09 2.55
CA THR A 17 -6.97 3.96 2.17
C THR A 17 -5.57 4.07 2.76
N VAL A 18 -5.13 3.03 3.45
CA VAL A 18 -3.74 2.86 3.89
C VAL A 18 -3.05 1.90 2.92
N TYR A 19 -1.92 2.32 2.35
CA TYR A 19 -1.06 1.47 1.51
C TYR A 19 0.08 0.92 2.36
N GLY A 20 0.51 -0.32 2.07
CA GLY A 20 1.55 -1.00 2.84
C GLY A 20 2.45 -1.86 1.96
N ALA A 21 3.70 -2.01 2.40
CA ALA A 21 4.67 -2.93 1.84
C ALA A 21 5.23 -3.82 2.95
N VAL A 22 5.45 -5.09 2.66
CA VAL A 22 6.11 -6.06 3.54
C VAL A 22 7.29 -6.64 2.77
N THR A 23 8.45 -6.72 3.42
CA THR A 23 9.67 -7.21 2.75
C THR A 23 10.57 -7.99 3.69
N THR A 24 11.29 -8.96 3.14
CA THR A 24 12.43 -9.65 3.75
C THR A 24 13.78 -9.00 3.41
N GLY A 25 13.75 -7.91 2.63
CA GLY A 25 14.90 -7.29 1.98
C GLY A 25 15.07 -7.74 0.53
N THR A 26 14.80 -9.02 0.23
CA THR A 26 14.90 -9.59 -1.12
C THR A 26 13.56 -9.75 -1.81
N GLU A 27 12.50 -10.03 -1.06
CA GLU A 27 11.14 -10.20 -1.58
C GLU A 27 10.24 -9.08 -1.05
N TRP A 28 9.31 -8.62 -1.87
CA TRP A 28 8.40 -7.53 -1.58
C TRP A 28 6.97 -7.93 -1.94
N LYS A 29 6.04 -7.66 -1.02
CA LYS A 29 4.59 -7.77 -1.19
C LYS A 29 3.93 -6.43 -0.87
N PHE A 30 2.89 -6.10 -1.62
CA PHE A 30 2.15 -4.85 -1.49
C PHE A 30 0.69 -5.09 -1.12
N LEU A 31 0.14 -4.18 -0.31
CA LEU A 31 -1.21 -4.28 0.25
C LEU A 31 -1.90 -2.91 0.22
N LYS A 32 -3.23 -2.89 0.07
CA LYS A 32 -4.09 -1.73 0.36
C LYS A 32 -5.18 -2.12 1.35
N LEU A 33 -5.39 -1.31 2.38
CA LEU A 33 -6.48 -1.43 3.36
C LEU A 33 -7.42 -0.25 3.17
N SER A 34 -8.66 -0.50 2.76
CA SER A 34 -9.72 0.50 2.69
C SER A 34 -10.93 0.02 3.48
N GLY A 35 -11.40 0.87 4.41
CA GLY A 35 -12.41 0.49 5.39
C GLY A 35 -12.00 -0.76 6.17
N LYS A 36 -12.70 -1.87 5.96
CA LYS A 36 -12.43 -3.19 6.57
C LYS A 36 -11.94 -4.24 5.57
N LYS A 37 -11.69 -3.86 4.32
CA LYS A 37 -11.28 -4.76 3.24
C LYS A 37 -9.78 -4.58 2.99
N ILE A 38 -9.07 -5.71 2.93
CA ILE A 38 -7.64 -5.79 2.60
C ILE A 38 -7.52 -6.39 1.21
N TRP A 39 -6.67 -5.79 0.39
CA TRP A 39 -6.25 -6.36 -0.88
C TRP A 39 -4.75 -6.61 -0.81
N ILE A 40 -4.34 -7.75 -1.34
CA ILE A 40 -2.95 -8.19 -1.38
C ILE A 40 -2.62 -8.41 -2.85
N ASP A 41 -1.54 -7.79 -3.31
CA ASP A 41 -1.03 -8.10 -4.64
C ASP A 41 -0.55 -9.56 -4.68
N LYS A 42 -1.03 -10.30 -5.69
CA LYS A 42 -0.70 -11.72 -5.88
C LYS A 42 0.74 -11.90 -6.31
N ARG A 43 1.33 -10.93 -7.01
CA ARG A 43 2.72 -11.02 -7.50
C ARG A 43 3.71 -10.81 -6.36
N ASP A 44 4.75 -11.63 -6.35
CA ASP A 44 5.97 -11.37 -5.57
C ASP A 44 6.91 -10.50 -6.42
N TYR A 45 7.49 -9.48 -5.81
CA TYR A 45 8.48 -8.63 -6.45
C TYR A 45 9.83 -8.85 -5.78
N PHE A 46 10.84 -9.19 -6.56
CA PHE A 46 12.20 -9.34 -6.05
C PHE A 46 12.95 -8.00 -6.08
N ILE A 47 13.93 -7.82 -5.20
CA ILE A 47 14.66 -6.56 -5.02
C ILE A 47 15.35 -6.05 -6.28
N ASN A 48 15.67 -6.93 -7.22
CA ASN A 48 16.24 -6.56 -8.53
C ASN A 48 15.20 -5.91 -9.47
N GLU A 49 13.91 -6.03 -9.19
CA GLU A 49 12.81 -5.39 -9.93
C GLU A 49 12.56 -3.94 -9.44
N VAL A 50 13.64 -3.19 -9.23
CA VAL A 50 13.63 -1.86 -8.60
C VAL A 50 12.60 -0.92 -9.23
N SER A 51 12.51 -0.89 -10.56
CA SER A 51 11.55 -0.02 -11.26
C SER A 51 10.09 -0.34 -10.92
N HIS A 52 9.74 -1.63 -10.75
CA HIS A 52 8.39 -2.03 -10.36
C HIS A 52 8.12 -1.66 -8.90
N ILE A 53 9.05 -1.97 -8.00
CA ILE A 53 8.94 -1.64 -6.58
C ILE A 53 8.75 -0.14 -6.38
N LEU A 54 9.62 0.68 -7.00
CA LEU A 54 9.52 2.13 -6.92
C LEU A 54 8.23 2.65 -7.56
N GLY A 55 7.84 2.10 -8.72
CA GLY A 55 6.57 2.43 -9.35
C GLY A 55 5.38 2.23 -8.40
N ILE A 56 5.30 1.07 -7.75
CA ILE A 56 4.23 0.75 -6.79
C ILE A 56 4.28 1.68 -5.58
N LEU A 57 5.46 1.96 -5.03
CA LEU A 57 5.62 2.88 -3.90
C LEU A 57 5.22 4.33 -4.21
N THR A 58 5.25 4.74 -5.48
CA THR A 58 4.79 6.07 -5.89
C THR A 58 3.28 6.20 -6.05
N ILE A 59 2.55 5.09 -6.19
CA ILE A 59 1.08 5.07 -6.40
C ILE A 59 0.31 5.93 -5.40
N PRO A 60 0.56 5.85 -4.07
CA PRO A 60 -0.20 6.62 -3.08
C PRO A 60 -0.07 8.14 -3.23
N PHE A 61 1.00 8.60 -3.91
CA PHE A 61 1.30 10.01 -4.12
C PHE A 61 0.83 10.51 -5.49
N ASN A 62 0.42 9.60 -6.37
CA ASN A 62 0.00 9.93 -7.72
C ASN A 62 -1.51 10.21 -7.76
N LYS A 63 -1.89 11.49 -7.89
CA LYS A 63 -3.29 11.96 -7.84
C LYS A 63 -4.17 11.49 -9.01
N SER A 64 -3.59 10.84 -10.02
CA SER A 64 -4.26 10.50 -11.29
C SER A 64 -4.50 9.00 -11.54
N TYR A 65 -4.18 8.11 -10.58
CA TYR A 65 -4.44 6.67 -10.73
C TYR A 65 -5.70 6.23 -9.96
N PRO A 66 -6.81 5.89 -10.65
CA PRO A 66 -7.88 5.13 -10.03
C PRO A 66 -7.39 3.68 -9.85
N ILE A 67 -7.29 3.22 -8.61
CA ILE A 67 -7.03 1.81 -8.35
C ILE A 67 -8.35 1.06 -8.60
N GLU A 68 -8.47 0.40 -9.74
CA GLU A 68 -9.60 -0.49 -10.04
C GLU A 68 -9.77 -1.53 -8.90
N GLU A 69 -11.04 -1.83 -8.58
CA GLU A 69 -11.50 -2.57 -7.39
C GLU A 69 -11.11 -4.05 -7.35
#